data_AF-A0A0D9NQY6-F1
#
_entry.id   AF-A0A0D9NQY6-F1
#
_cell.length_a   1.000
_cell.length_b   1.000
_cell.length_c   1.000
_cell.angle_alpha   90.00
_cell.angle_beta   90.00
_cell.angle_gamma   90.00
#
_symmetry.space_group_name_H-M   'P 1'
#
loop_
_entity.id
_entity.type
_entity.pdbx_description
1 polymer ?
#
loop_
_entity_poly.entity_id
_entity_poly.type
_entity_poly.pdbx_seq_one_letter_code
_entity_poly.pdbx_strand_id
1 'polypeptide(L)'
;MSPRSGVMPLELPPSVSLDAVNLLLKRAGWCPKDIDLLPKDAVYRFYLTNLRPLVNQIDLPQNEQTDTPFWIDTMALPTDLRRRKPMLLSLRRVFGTATPVLVLDPSLSTHCFRSAEEAPIRIRYSLWKQRLWTIEEAFFARRLIFRFANRMVYLDELLTTFSASRPLRVPVLKPPVEILLVDHESMMPHLICFANDIHATPENTIDKRELYRILRAGYLSSPKFRYFVEPGEFNLTKQACFAIQNIYQSTS
;
A
#
# COMPACT_ATOMS: atom_id res chain seq x y z
N MET A 1 -8.01 -18.04 -33.39
CA MET A 1 -9.27 -18.41 -32.72
C MET A 1 -8.97 -18.74 -31.26
N SER A 2 -9.85 -18.26 -30.39
CA SER A 2 -9.87 -18.22 -28.91
C SER A 2 -9.67 -19.58 -28.20
N PRO A 3 -9.68 -19.62 -26.85
CA PRO A 3 -8.88 -18.85 -25.89
C PRO A 3 -8.12 -19.78 -24.91
N ARG A 4 -7.03 -19.30 -24.31
CA ARG A 4 -6.29 -20.01 -23.24
C ARG A 4 -7.12 -20.01 -21.95
N SER A 5 -7.76 -21.14 -21.62
CA SER A 5 -8.21 -21.45 -20.27
C SER A 5 -7.01 -21.98 -19.46
N GLY A 6 -6.70 -21.34 -18.35
CA GLY A 6 -5.60 -21.79 -17.49
C GLY A 6 -5.54 -21.02 -16.18
N VAL A 7 -6.69 -20.71 -15.58
CA VAL A 7 -6.75 -20.41 -14.15
C VAL A 7 -6.93 -21.76 -13.47
N MET A 8 -5.85 -22.32 -12.92
CA MET A 8 -5.98 -23.44 -12.00
C MET A 8 -6.82 -22.98 -10.80
N PRO A 9 -7.83 -23.76 -10.37
CA PRO A 9 -8.35 -23.60 -9.01
C PRO A 9 -7.18 -23.91 -8.07
N LEU A 10 -6.76 -22.95 -7.24
CA LEU A 10 -5.84 -23.24 -6.14
C LEU A 10 -6.61 -24.08 -5.12
N GLU A 11 -6.52 -25.41 -5.26
CA GLU A 11 -6.99 -26.32 -4.22
C GLU A 11 -6.19 -26.11 -2.93
N LEU A 12 -6.88 -26.22 -1.78
CA LEU A 12 -6.26 -26.15 -0.46
C LEU A 12 -5.10 -27.14 -0.35
N PRO A 13 -4.02 -26.81 0.36
CA PRO A 13 -3.05 -27.83 0.74
C PRO A 13 -3.80 -28.96 1.45
N PRO A 14 -3.51 -30.24 1.12
CA PRO A 14 -4.32 -31.39 1.54
C PRO A 14 -4.41 -31.57 3.07
N SER A 15 -3.60 -30.86 3.84
CA SER A 15 -3.51 -30.95 5.30
C SER A 15 -4.46 -30.03 6.07
N VAL A 16 -5.18 -29.10 5.42
CA VAL A 16 -6.04 -28.14 6.13
C VAL A 16 -7.49 -28.29 5.68
N SER A 17 -8.29 -29.01 6.48
CA SER A 17 -9.71 -29.20 6.21
C SER A 17 -10.51 -27.90 6.39
N LEU A 18 -11.59 -27.75 5.63
CA LEU A 18 -12.52 -26.62 5.73
C LEU A 18 -13.07 -26.47 7.17
N ASP A 19 -13.22 -27.59 7.87
CA ASP A 19 -13.67 -27.65 9.27
C ASP A 19 -12.64 -27.08 10.24
N ALA A 20 -11.34 -27.30 10.01
CA ALA A 20 -10.28 -26.71 10.83
C ALA A 20 -10.27 -25.17 10.69
N VAL A 21 -10.49 -24.67 9.49
CA VAL A 21 -10.58 -23.22 9.20
C VAL A 21 -11.82 -22.61 9.85
N ASN A 22 -12.99 -23.25 9.73
CA ASN A 22 -14.22 -22.80 10.39
C ASN A 22 -14.07 -22.79 11.92
N LEU A 23 -13.38 -23.78 12.49
CA LEU A 23 -13.12 -23.85 13.93
C LEU A 23 -12.19 -22.72 14.41
N LEU A 24 -11.17 -22.38 13.62
CA LEU A 24 -10.27 -21.26 13.91
C LEU A 24 -10.98 -19.91 13.83
N LEU A 25 -11.82 -19.69 12.81
CA LEU A 25 -12.60 -18.46 12.67
C LEU A 25 -13.59 -18.28 13.84
N LYS A 26 -14.27 -19.35 14.26
CA LYS A 26 -15.13 -19.34 15.46
C LYS A 26 -14.33 -19.02 16.74
N ARG A 27 -13.12 -19.58 16.88
CA ARG A 27 -12.21 -19.27 18.00
C ARG A 27 -11.69 -17.84 17.98
N ALA A 28 -11.52 -17.25 16.80
CA ALA A 28 -11.18 -15.84 16.60
C ALA A 28 -12.39 -14.90 16.78
N GLY A 29 -13.50 -15.39 17.34
CA GLY A 29 -14.66 -14.57 17.69
C GLY A 29 -15.61 -14.24 16.54
N TRP A 30 -15.44 -14.86 15.36
CA TRP A 30 -16.36 -14.66 14.26
C TRP A 30 -17.68 -15.40 14.50
N CYS A 31 -18.79 -14.70 14.26
CA CYS A 31 -20.11 -15.29 14.35
C CYS A 31 -20.26 -16.41 13.29
N PRO A 32 -20.79 -17.59 13.67
CA PRO A 32 -21.02 -18.68 12.72
C PRO A 32 -21.80 -18.26 11.47
N LYS A 33 -22.78 -17.36 11.63
CA LYS A 33 -23.61 -16.86 10.53
C LYS A 33 -22.81 -16.01 9.53
N ASP A 34 -21.81 -15.26 10.00
CA ASP A 34 -20.96 -14.45 9.14
C ASP A 34 -19.92 -15.31 8.39
N ILE A 35 -19.49 -16.41 9.01
CA ILE A 35 -18.59 -17.40 8.39
C ILE A 35 -19.26 -18.09 7.20
N ASP A 36 -20.56 -18.38 7.31
CA ASP A 36 -21.35 -18.99 6.24
C ASP A 36 -21.57 -18.04 5.04
N LEU A 37 -21.46 -16.74 5.28
CA LEU A 37 -21.56 -15.69 4.25
C LEU A 37 -20.22 -15.41 3.57
N LEU A 38 -19.10 -15.88 4.12
CA LEU A 38 -17.80 -15.72 3.49
C LEU A 38 -17.75 -16.49 2.16
N PRO A 39 -17.15 -15.91 1.11
CA PRO A 39 -16.89 -16.64 -0.11
C PRO A 39 -16.19 -17.97 0.21
N LYS A 40 -16.71 -19.07 -0.34
CA LYS A 40 -16.18 -20.42 -0.14
C LYS A 40 -14.78 -20.62 -0.72
N ASP A 41 -14.28 -19.62 -1.44
CA ASP A 41 -12.97 -19.63 -2.04
C ASP A 41 -11.89 -19.69 -0.95
N ALA A 42 -11.19 -20.82 -0.90
CA ALA A 42 -10.18 -21.18 0.08
C ALA A 42 -9.08 -20.12 0.22
N VAL A 43 -8.83 -19.38 -0.85
CA VAL A 43 -7.85 -18.31 -0.96
C VAL A 43 -8.11 -17.22 0.09
N TYR A 44 -9.35 -16.74 0.23
CA TYR A 44 -9.67 -15.69 1.21
C TYR A 44 -9.46 -16.15 2.65
N ARG A 45 -9.81 -17.41 2.92
CA ARG A 45 -9.66 -18.01 4.25
C ARG A 45 -8.19 -18.25 4.60
N PHE A 46 -7.39 -18.73 3.64
CA PHE A 46 -5.94 -18.84 3.78
C PHE A 46 -5.31 -17.47 4.04
N TYR A 47 -5.70 -16.43 3.31
CA TYR A 47 -5.20 -15.08 3.57
C TYR A 47 -5.56 -14.63 4.99
N LEU A 48 -6.81 -14.73 5.42
CA LEU A 48 -7.21 -14.31 6.76
C LEU A 48 -6.44 -15.05 7.88
N THR A 49 -6.26 -16.38 7.75
CA THR A 49 -5.51 -17.18 8.73
C THR A 49 -4.03 -16.83 8.78
N ASN A 50 -3.38 -16.53 7.64
CA ASN A 50 -1.96 -16.19 7.62
C ASN A 50 -1.69 -14.74 8.03
N LEU A 51 -2.65 -13.84 7.82
CA LEU A 51 -2.49 -12.42 8.13
C LEU A 51 -2.79 -12.11 9.59
N ARG A 52 -3.70 -12.85 10.23
CA ARG A 52 -4.07 -12.68 11.64
C ARG A 52 -2.84 -12.72 12.59
N PRO A 53 -1.94 -13.72 12.54
CA PRO A 53 -0.74 -13.72 13.38
C PRO A 53 0.20 -12.56 13.09
N LEU A 54 0.29 -12.11 11.84
CA LEU A 54 1.12 -10.98 11.44
C LEU A 54 0.57 -9.68 12.04
N VAL A 55 -0.74 -9.44 11.92
CA VAL A 55 -1.38 -8.24 12.49
C VAL A 55 -1.26 -8.23 14.02
N ASN A 56 -1.39 -9.38 14.68
CA ASN A 56 -1.23 -9.48 16.13
C ASN A 56 0.22 -9.26 16.62
N GLN A 57 1.22 -9.34 15.74
CA GLN A 57 2.61 -8.97 16.06
C GLN A 57 2.84 -7.45 16.02
N ILE A 58 1.91 -6.69 15.46
CA ILE A 58 2.01 -5.23 15.44
C ILE A 58 1.69 -4.74 16.83
N ASP A 59 2.67 -4.13 17.49
CA ASP A 59 2.52 -3.57 18.84
C ASP A 59 1.57 -2.36 18.80
N LEU A 60 0.30 -2.64 19.06
CA LEU A 60 -0.78 -1.68 19.16
C LEU A 60 -1.22 -1.61 20.62
N PRO A 61 -1.62 -0.42 21.14
CA PRO A 61 -2.14 -0.31 22.50
C PRO A 61 -3.32 -1.27 22.67
N GLN A 62 -3.09 -2.37 23.38
CA GLN A 62 -4.05 -3.46 23.50
C GLN A 62 -5.13 -3.09 24.52
N ASN A 63 -6.39 -3.28 24.15
CA ASN A 63 -7.40 -3.70 25.12
C ASN A 63 -7.25 -5.22 25.26
N GLU A 64 -6.99 -5.70 26.48
CA GLU A 64 -6.43 -7.02 26.83
C GLU A 64 -7.16 -8.28 26.33
N GLN A 65 -8.16 -8.22 25.45
CA GLN A 65 -8.91 -9.43 25.06
C GLN A 65 -9.44 -9.49 23.61
N THR A 66 -9.08 -8.56 22.72
CA THR A 66 -9.65 -8.58 21.36
C THR A 66 -8.59 -8.61 20.27
N ASP A 67 -8.76 -9.56 19.36
CA ASP A 67 -8.09 -9.62 18.07
C ASP A 67 -8.15 -8.25 17.34
N THR A 68 -7.00 -7.63 17.07
CA THR A 68 -6.85 -6.44 16.22
C THR A 68 -7.63 -6.53 14.89
N PRO A 69 -8.60 -5.66 14.61
CA PRO A 69 -9.26 -5.62 13.32
C PRO A 69 -8.29 -5.14 12.23
N PHE A 70 -8.39 -5.72 11.03
CA PHE A 70 -7.61 -5.28 9.87
C PHE A 70 -8.47 -5.25 8.61
N TRP A 71 -8.01 -4.51 7.62
CA TRP A 71 -8.72 -4.28 6.36
C TRP A 71 -7.84 -4.66 5.17
N ILE A 72 -8.46 -5.22 4.12
CA ILE A 72 -7.77 -5.68 2.90
C ILE A 72 -8.58 -5.23 1.68
N ASP A 73 -7.96 -4.40 0.84
CA ASP A 73 -8.59 -3.76 -0.32
C ASP A 73 -9.20 -4.72 -1.32
N THR A 74 -8.46 -5.79 -1.61
CA THR A 74 -8.82 -6.82 -2.58
C THR A 74 -10.08 -7.57 -2.13
N MET A 75 -10.36 -7.63 -0.82
CA MET A 75 -11.57 -8.25 -0.26
C MET A 75 -12.70 -7.26 -0.03
N ALA A 76 -12.37 -6.00 0.24
CA ALA A 76 -13.34 -4.99 0.63
C ALA A 76 -13.95 -4.24 -0.55
N LEU A 77 -13.38 -4.33 -1.75
CA LEU A 77 -13.92 -3.68 -2.94
C LEU A 77 -14.88 -4.60 -3.73
N PRO A 78 -16.09 -4.12 -4.05
CA PRO A 78 -17.02 -4.88 -4.87
C PRO A 78 -16.49 -5.05 -6.29
N THR A 79 -16.83 -6.18 -6.90
CA THR A 79 -16.53 -6.47 -8.30
C THR A 79 -17.35 -5.62 -9.27
N ASP A 80 -18.54 -5.16 -8.85
CA ASP A 80 -19.37 -4.21 -9.61
C ASP A 80 -18.72 -2.82 -9.67
N LEU A 81 -18.32 -2.42 -10.89
CA LEU A 81 -17.67 -1.14 -11.17
C LEU A 81 -18.49 0.08 -10.71
N ARG A 82 -19.83 0.01 -10.75
CA ARG A 82 -20.71 1.12 -10.35
C ARG A 82 -20.61 1.39 -8.85
N ARG A 83 -20.46 0.34 -8.05
CA ARG A 83 -20.28 0.40 -6.59
C ARG A 83 -18.81 0.60 -6.20
N ARG A 84 -17.89 0.13 -7.03
CA ARG A 84 -16.45 0.27 -6.80
C ARG A 84 -15.99 1.72 -6.85
N LYS A 85 -16.40 2.48 -7.87
CA LYS A 85 -15.96 3.89 -8.07
C LYS A 85 -16.17 4.78 -6.83
N PRO A 86 -17.35 4.83 -6.18
CA PRO A 86 -17.53 5.60 -4.95
C PRO A 86 -16.75 5.02 -3.75
N MET A 87 -16.55 3.70 -3.70
CA MET A 87 -15.75 3.08 -2.63
C MET A 87 -14.26 3.39 -2.74
N LEU A 88 -13.70 3.59 -3.94
CA LEU A 88 -12.30 4.02 -4.13
C LEU A 88 -12.01 5.33 -3.37
N LEU A 89 -12.98 6.26 -3.32
CA LEU A 89 -12.86 7.49 -2.54
C LEU A 89 -12.80 7.21 -1.02
N SER A 90 -13.56 6.21 -0.56
CA SER A 90 -13.56 5.78 0.85
C SER A 90 -12.25 5.10 1.24
N LEU A 91 -11.52 4.49 0.30
CA LEU A 91 -10.25 3.83 0.60
C LEU A 91 -9.19 4.79 1.11
N ARG A 92 -9.11 5.99 0.53
CA ARG A 92 -8.20 7.05 1.01
C ARG A 92 -8.43 7.35 2.49
N ARG A 93 -9.70 7.39 2.90
CA ARG A 93 -10.09 7.56 4.30
C ARG A 93 -9.70 6.35 5.14
N VAL A 94 -9.92 5.13 4.65
CA VAL A 94 -9.49 3.91 5.35
C VAL A 94 -7.99 3.92 5.62
N PHE A 95 -7.16 4.14 4.58
CA PHE A 95 -5.71 4.23 4.74
C PHE A 95 -5.26 5.41 5.61
N GLY A 96 -5.92 6.57 5.49
CA GLY A 96 -5.64 7.76 6.28
C GLY A 96 -6.03 7.67 7.75
N THR A 97 -6.98 6.78 8.10
CA THR A 97 -7.44 6.57 9.49
C THR A 97 -6.89 5.29 10.11
N ALA A 98 -6.29 4.39 9.32
CA ALA A 98 -5.66 3.18 9.81
C ALA A 98 -4.49 3.51 10.76
N THR A 99 -4.35 2.70 11.82
CA THR A 99 -3.29 2.90 12.82
C THR A 99 -1.90 2.67 12.21
N PRO A 100 -1.64 1.48 11.62
CA PRO A 100 -0.64 1.38 10.54
C PRO A 100 -1.19 0.66 9.30
N VAL A 101 -0.50 0.84 8.18
CA VAL A 101 -0.68 0.06 6.95
C VAL A 101 0.47 -0.93 6.81
N LEU A 102 0.13 -2.22 6.77
CA LEU A 102 1.09 -3.32 6.59
C LEU A 102 1.27 -3.62 5.10
N VAL A 103 2.49 -3.42 4.60
CA VAL A 103 2.90 -3.75 3.24
C VAL A 103 3.42 -5.18 3.18
N LEU A 104 2.75 -5.98 2.36
CA LEU A 104 3.11 -7.35 2.06
C LEU A 104 3.55 -7.45 0.60
N ASP A 105 4.85 -7.56 0.41
CA ASP A 105 5.45 -7.70 -0.92
C ASP A 105 6.19 -9.05 -0.98
N PRO A 106 5.92 -9.90 -2.00
CA PRO A 106 6.60 -11.19 -2.13
C PRO A 106 8.13 -11.06 -2.23
N SER A 107 8.64 -10.04 -2.91
CA SER A 107 10.07 -9.79 -3.04
C SER A 107 10.73 -9.37 -1.72
N LEU A 108 9.97 -8.82 -0.76
CA LEU A 108 10.47 -8.52 0.58
C LEU A 108 10.29 -9.71 1.53
N SER A 109 9.18 -10.44 1.39
CA SER A 109 8.80 -11.55 2.26
C SER A 109 9.74 -12.76 2.16
N THR A 110 10.49 -12.89 1.06
CA THR A 110 11.52 -13.93 0.88
C THR A 110 12.91 -13.51 1.33
N HIS A 111 13.11 -12.27 1.76
CA HIS A 111 14.42 -11.74 2.14
C HIS A 111 14.47 -11.38 3.62
N CYS A 112 15.50 -11.84 4.33
CA CYS A 112 15.74 -11.40 5.69
C CYS A 112 16.20 -9.94 5.69
N PHE A 113 15.66 -9.16 6.62
CA PHE A 113 16.24 -7.88 7.00
C PHE A 113 17.63 -8.11 7.59
N ARG A 114 18.65 -7.50 6.97
CA ARG A 114 20.04 -7.58 7.41
C ARG A 114 20.53 -6.28 8.03
N SER A 115 20.20 -5.14 7.41
CA SER A 115 20.65 -3.84 7.88
C SER A 115 19.75 -2.70 7.41
N ALA A 116 19.91 -1.52 8.03
CA ALA A 116 19.17 -0.31 7.69
C ALA A 116 19.64 0.33 6.37
N GLU A 117 20.81 -0.05 5.86
CA GLU A 117 21.37 0.39 4.58
C GLU A 117 20.79 -0.41 3.40
N GLU A 118 20.58 -1.71 3.58
CA GLU A 118 20.08 -2.60 2.52
C GLU A 118 18.55 -2.51 2.38
N ALA A 119 17.83 -2.40 3.49
CA ALA A 119 16.37 -2.46 3.48
C ALA A 119 15.69 -1.37 2.63
N PRO A 120 16.10 -0.09 2.66
CA PRO A 120 15.53 0.94 1.79
C PRO A 120 15.77 0.67 0.31
N ILE A 121 16.92 0.08 -0.06
CA ILE A 121 17.21 -0.34 -1.45
C ILE A 121 16.21 -1.41 -1.89
N ARG A 122 15.99 -2.42 -1.04
CA ARG A 122 15.03 -3.49 -1.34
C ARG A 122 13.61 -2.97 -1.49
N ILE A 123 13.17 -2.09 -0.57
CA ILE A 123 11.85 -1.46 -0.65
C ILE A 123 11.73 -0.65 -1.95
N ARG A 124 12.73 0.14 -2.31
CA ARG A 124 12.74 0.95 -3.53
C ARG A 124 12.54 0.11 -4.80
N TYR A 125 13.15 -1.07 -4.88
CA TYR A 125 13.06 -1.95 -6.05
C TYR A 125 11.98 -3.03 -5.95
N SER A 126 11.21 -3.07 -4.85
CA SER A 126 10.09 -3.99 -4.67
C SER A 126 8.94 -3.73 -5.65
N LEU A 127 8.08 -4.74 -5.85
CA LEU A 127 6.90 -4.62 -6.70
C LEU A 127 5.90 -3.60 -6.15
N TRP A 128 5.85 -3.46 -4.82
CA TRP A 128 5.07 -2.44 -4.12
C TRP A 128 5.41 -1.02 -4.61
N LYS A 129 6.68 -0.67 -4.86
CA LYS A 129 7.03 0.68 -5.34
C LYS A 129 6.53 0.93 -6.77
N GLN A 130 6.38 -0.11 -7.58
CA GLN A 130 6.16 0.01 -9.02
C GLN A 130 4.72 0.39 -9.40
N ARG A 131 3.74 0.16 -8.53
CA ARG A 131 2.32 0.42 -8.82
C ARG A 131 1.90 1.78 -8.29
N LEU A 132 1.12 2.54 -9.06
CA LEU A 132 0.58 3.83 -8.62
C LEU A 132 -0.32 3.64 -7.38
N TRP A 133 -1.18 2.63 -7.44
CA TRP A 133 -2.15 2.34 -6.39
C TRP A 133 -1.52 2.13 -5.03
N THR A 134 -0.50 1.27 -4.91
CA THR A 134 0.19 1.01 -3.65
C THR A 134 0.98 2.20 -3.11
N ILE A 135 1.43 3.10 -4.00
CA ILE A 135 2.02 4.38 -3.61
C ILE A 135 0.95 5.34 -3.07
N GLU A 136 -0.26 5.34 -3.66
CA GLU A 136 -1.40 6.12 -3.16
C GLU A 136 -1.83 5.66 -1.75
N GLU A 137 -2.01 4.34 -1.55
CA GLU A 137 -2.32 3.74 -0.24
C GLU A 137 -1.30 4.18 0.81
N ALA A 138 -0.03 4.09 0.44
CA ALA A 138 1.08 4.46 1.29
C ALA A 138 1.17 5.97 1.54
N PHE A 139 0.82 6.79 0.56
CA PHE A 139 0.79 8.24 0.70
C PHE A 139 -0.19 8.62 1.82
N PHE A 140 -1.40 8.07 1.81
CA PHE A 140 -2.42 8.32 2.84
C PHE A 140 -2.11 7.68 4.19
N ALA A 141 -1.37 6.56 4.22
CA ALA A 141 -1.02 5.87 5.46
C ALA A 141 -0.27 6.77 6.47
N ARG A 142 -0.76 6.84 7.72
CA ARG A 142 -0.08 7.56 8.81
C ARG A 142 1.24 6.89 9.22
N ARG A 143 1.26 5.56 9.22
CA ARG A 143 2.44 4.72 9.48
C ARG A 143 2.48 3.58 8.48
N LEU A 144 3.67 3.29 7.97
CA LEU A 144 3.91 2.17 7.05
C LEU A 144 4.81 1.14 7.69
N ILE A 145 4.39 -0.12 7.65
CA ILE A 145 5.15 -1.27 8.12
C ILE A 145 5.47 -2.16 6.91
N PHE A 146 6.72 -2.57 6.76
CA PHE A 146 7.12 -3.55 5.75
C PHE A 146 7.43 -4.89 6.41
N ARG A 147 6.86 -5.97 5.87
CA ARG A 147 7.20 -7.34 6.27
C ARG A 147 8.38 -7.88 5.44
N PHE A 148 9.52 -8.08 6.08
CA PHE A 148 10.63 -8.90 5.60
C PHE A 148 10.43 -10.35 6.04
N ALA A 149 11.27 -11.31 5.62
CA ALA A 149 11.12 -12.72 6.01
C ALA A 149 11.22 -12.96 7.52
N ASN A 150 12.12 -12.26 8.20
CA ASN A 150 12.46 -12.47 9.61
C ASN A 150 11.85 -11.43 10.57
N ARG A 151 11.38 -10.28 10.08
CA ARG A 151 10.77 -9.24 10.93
C ARG A 151 9.85 -8.27 10.19
N MET A 152 9.13 -7.46 10.96
CA MET A 152 8.46 -6.24 10.50
C MET A 152 9.31 -5.01 10.83
N VAL A 153 9.18 -3.97 10.01
CA VAL A 153 9.95 -2.73 10.15
C VAL A 153 9.07 -1.54 9.82
N TYR A 154 9.00 -0.55 10.71
CA TYR A 154 8.38 0.74 10.43
C TYR A 154 9.26 1.57 9.50
N LEU A 155 8.65 2.17 8.47
CA LEU A 155 9.38 2.95 7.48
C LEU A 155 10.11 4.14 8.11
N ASP A 156 9.46 4.89 8.99
CA ASP A 156 10.03 6.10 9.59
C ASP A 156 11.24 5.78 10.48
N GLU A 157 11.15 4.71 11.27
CA GLU A 157 12.26 4.21 12.11
C GLU A 157 13.44 3.74 11.24
N LEU A 158 13.14 3.02 10.15
CA LEU A 158 14.14 2.57 9.19
C LEU A 158 14.87 3.75 8.55
N LEU A 159 14.12 4.74 8.05
CA LEU A 159 14.70 5.91 7.38
C LEU A 159 15.48 6.80 8.36
N THR A 160 15.05 6.87 9.62
CA THR A 160 15.78 7.57 10.70
C THR A 160 17.11 6.88 10.96
N THR A 161 17.10 5.55 11.13
CA THR A 161 18.32 4.75 11.32
C THR A 161 19.26 4.86 10.12
N PHE A 162 18.73 4.77 8.91
CA PHE A 162 19.50 4.93 7.67
C PHE A 162 20.15 6.32 7.57
N SER A 163 19.42 7.38 7.92
CA SER A 163 19.96 8.76 7.86
C SER A 163 21.03 9.01 8.92
N ALA A 164 20.94 8.34 10.08
CA ALA A 164 21.93 8.43 11.15
C ALA A 164 23.18 7.56 10.89
N SER A 165 23.02 6.44 10.18
CA SER A 165 24.16 5.66 9.70
C SER A 165 24.99 6.52 8.75
N ARG A 166 26.33 6.54 8.88
CA ARG A 166 27.18 7.06 7.81
C ARG A 166 26.96 6.11 6.63
N PRO A 167 26.22 6.50 5.58
CA PRO A 167 25.87 5.54 4.55
C PRO A 167 27.19 5.02 3.98
N LEU A 168 27.33 3.69 3.94
CA LEU A 168 28.26 3.08 2.99
C LEU A 168 28.05 3.82 1.67
N ARG A 169 29.14 4.23 1.00
CA ARG A 169 29.08 4.91 -0.31
C ARG A 169 28.59 3.91 -1.37
N VAL A 170 27.36 3.42 -1.22
CA VAL A 170 26.66 2.61 -2.20
C VAL A 170 25.99 3.64 -3.10
N PRO A 171 26.41 3.78 -4.37
CA PRO A 171 25.96 4.86 -5.25
C PRO A 171 24.47 4.78 -5.65
N VAL A 172 23.72 3.84 -5.08
CA VAL A 172 22.35 3.51 -5.51
C VAL A 172 21.30 4.42 -4.87
N LEU A 173 21.45 4.75 -3.58
CA LEU A 173 20.59 5.72 -2.90
C LEU A 173 21.38 7.01 -2.71
N LYS A 174 21.12 7.99 -3.58
CA LYS A 174 21.63 9.34 -3.37
C LYS A 174 21.05 9.87 -2.04
N PRO A 175 21.80 10.68 -1.28
CA PRO A 175 21.23 11.43 -0.16
C PRO A 175 19.96 12.14 -0.63
N PRO A 176 18.98 12.37 0.26
CA PRO A 176 17.73 12.98 -0.14
C PRO A 176 18.10 14.34 -0.73
N VAL A 177 18.04 14.46 -2.07
CA VAL A 177 18.18 15.74 -2.75
C VAL A 177 17.08 16.58 -2.14
N GLU A 178 17.44 17.67 -1.47
CA GLU A 178 16.55 18.59 -0.74
C GLU A 178 15.13 18.38 -1.22
N ILE A 179 14.41 17.52 -0.49
CA ILE A 179 13.05 17.16 -0.89
C ILE A 179 12.38 18.51 -1.02
N LEU A 180 11.76 18.72 -2.18
CA LEU A 180 10.91 19.87 -2.40
C LEU A 180 10.20 20.16 -1.09
N LEU A 181 10.43 21.34 -0.51
CA LEU A 181 9.68 21.87 0.63
C LEU A 181 8.23 22.15 0.19
N VAL A 182 7.64 21.20 -0.55
CA VAL A 182 6.24 21.10 -0.82
C VAL A 182 5.66 20.67 0.51
N ASP A 183 4.98 21.61 1.13
CA ASP A 183 4.17 21.31 2.30
C ASP A 183 3.19 20.20 1.93
N HIS A 184 3.40 19.04 2.53
CA HIS A 184 2.63 17.84 2.28
C HIS A 184 1.15 18.04 2.64
N GLU A 185 0.89 18.79 3.72
CA GLU A 185 -0.49 19.06 4.15
C GLU A 185 -1.20 19.97 3.17
N SER A 186 -0.54 21.04 2.69
CA SER A 186 -1.08 21.89 1.63
C SER A 186 -1.23 21.17 0.27
N MET A 187 -0.34 20.24 -0.09
CA MET A 187 -0.40 19.55 -1.39
C MET A 187 -1.48 18.46 -1.45
N MET A 188 -1.80 17.83 -0.32
CA MET A 188 -2.70 16.67 -0.28
C MET A 188 -4.10 16.93 -0.88
N PRO A 189 -4.81 18.03 -0.55
CA PRO A 189 -6.11 18.34 -1.17
C PRO A 189 -6.03 18.45 -2.69
N HIS A 190 -4.98 19.10 -3.21
CA HIS A 190 -4.81 19.29 -4.66
C HIS A 190 -4.56 17.95 -5.37
N LEU A 191 -3.76 17.05 -4.78
CA LEU A 191 -3.55 15.69 -5.33
C LEU A 191 -4.84 14.87 -5.31
N ILE A 192 -5.69 15.03 -4.29
CA ILE A 192 -7.00 14.38 -4.23
C ILE A 192 -7.90 14.88 -5.37
N CYS A 193 -7.99 16.19 -5.57
CA CYS A 193 -8.76 16.78 -6.67
C CYS A 193 -8.24 16.29 -8.03
N PHE A 194 -6.92 16.32 -8.24
CA PHE A 194 -6.31 15.85 -9.48
C PHE A 194 -6.61 14.38 -9.76
N ALA A 195 -6.48 13.51 -8.75
CA ALA A 195 -6.83 12.11 -8.91
C ALA A 195 -8.32 11.91 -9.24
N ASN A 196 -9.21 12.67 -8.59
CA ASN A 196 -10.65 12.62 -8.86
C ASN A 196 -10.98 13.02 -10.30
N ASP A 197 -10.33 14.07 -10.81
CA ASP A 197 -10.53 14.54 -12.19
C ASP A 197 -10.05 13.51 -13.21
N ILE A 198 -8.90 12.85 -12.96
CA ILE A 198 -8.42 11.74 -13.80
C ILE A 198 -9.45 10.59 -13.81
N HIS A 199 -10.07 10.27 -12.67
CA HIS A 199 -11.10 9.23 -12.59
C HIS A 199 -12.47 9.65 -13.16
N ALA A 200 -12.78 10.95 -13.19
CA ALA A 200 -13.97 11.50 -13.80
C ALA A 200 -13.86 11.57 -15.33
N THR A 201 -12.64 11.75 -15.85
CA THR A 201 -12.36 11.82 -17.29
C THR A 201 -12.76 10.51 -18.00
N PRO A 202 -13.53 10.55 -19.11
CA PRO A 202 -13.86 9.35 -19.88
C PRO A 202 -12.62 8.69 -20.48
N GLU A 203 -12.60 7.35 -20.56
CA GLU A 203 -11.40 6.57 -20.96
C GLU A 203 -10.90 6.89 -22.37
N ASN A 204 -11.78 7.33 -23.27
CA ASN A 204 -11.45 7.58 -24.67
C ASN A 204 -11.07 9.05 -24.97
N THR A 205 -11.10 9.94 -23.97
CA THR A 205 -10.89 11.37 -24.21
C THR A 205 -9.41 11.75 -24.15
N ILE A 206 -8.64 11.12 -23.26
CA ILE A 206 -7.24 11.48 -22.99
C ILE A 206 -6.48 10.20 -22.64
N ASP A 207 -5.24 10.06 -23.14
CA ASP A 207 -4.31 9.04 -22.64
C ASP A 207 -3.96 9.35 -21.17
N LYS A 208 -4.64 8.64 -20.26
CA LYS A 208 -4.44 8.81 -18.81
C LYS A 208 -3.05 8.41 -18.34
N ARG A 209 -2.24 7.75 -19.17
CA ARG A 209 -0.90 7.29 -18.79
C ARG A 209 -0.03 8.44 -18.29
N GLU A 210 -0.02 9.56 -19.00
CA GLU A 210 0.79 10.71 -18.59
C GLU A 210 0.23 11.38 -17.32
N LEU A 211 -1.09 11.49 -17.20
CA LEU A 211 -1.75 12.01 -15.99
C LEU A 211 -1.43 11.14 -14.76
N TYR A 212 -1.43 9.82 -14.91
CA TYR A 212 -1.02 8.89 -13.85
C TYR A 212 0.46 8.98 -13.50
N ARG A 213 1.34 9.31 -14.47
CA ARG A 213 2.76 9.58 -14.19
C ARG A 213 2.94 10.86 -13.39
N ILE A 214 2.21 11.92 -13.73
CA ILE A 214 2.19 13.17 -12.97
C ILE A 214 1.65 12.93 -11.55
N LEU A 215 0.53 12.21 -11.42
CA LEU A 215 -0.07 11.89 -10.12
C LEU A 215 0.89 11.07 -9.24
N ARG A 216 1.54 10.06 -9.83
CA ARG A 216 2.59 9.28 -9.17
C ARG A 216 3.73 10.18 -8.66
N ALA A 217 4.22 11.07 -9.51
CA ALA A 217 5.30 11.98 -9.17
C ALA A 217 4.89 12.92 -8.02
N GLY A 218 3.62 13.34 -7.98
CA GLY A 218 3.01 14.07 -6.87
C GLY A 218 2.99 13.28 -5.57
N TYR A 219 2.55 12.01 -5.56
CA TYR A 219 2.62 11.20 -4.34
C TYR A 219 4.05 10.97 -3.85
N LEU A 220 4.98 10.69 -4.77
CA LEU A 220 6.40 10.51 -4.46
C LEU A 220 7.10 11.78 -3.95
N SER A 221 6.46 12.95 -4.07
CA SER A 221 6.96 14.21 -3.49
C SER A 221 6.88 14.24 -1.96
N SER A 222 6.09 13.34 -1.35
CA SER A 222 5.95 13.29 0.10
C SER A 222 7.30 13.04 0.78
N PRO A 223 7.62 13.73 1.89
CA PRO A 223 8.85 13.50 2.66
C PRO A 223 9.09 12.02 3.05
N LYS A 224 8.00 11.27 3.22
CA LYS A 224 8.01 9.82 3.52
C LYS A 224 8.67 8.97 2.44
N PHE A 225 8.74 9.45 1.19
CA PHE A 225 9.30 8.71 0.06
C PHE A 225 10.64 9.27 -0.45
N ARG A 226 11.27 10.16 0.31
CA ARG A 226 12.51 10.89 -0.06
C ARG A 226 13.67 10.06 -0.58
N TYR A 227 13.76 8.78 -0.18
CA TYR A 227 14.83 7.86 -0.61
C TYR A 227 14.42 6.96 -1.78
N PHE A 228 13.15 7.01 -2.20
CA PHE A 228 12.58 6.10 -3.21
C PHE A 228 12.37 6.78 -4.57
N VAL A 229 12.50 8.10 -4.63
CA VAL A 229 12.41 8.88 -5.88
C VAL A 229 13.59 8.56 -6.80
N GLU A 230 13.32 8.21 -8.05
CA GLU A 230 14.34 8.01 -9.07
C GLU A 230 14.85 9.32 -9.68
N PRO A 231 16.11 9.37 -10.18
CA PRO A 231 16.64 10.57 -10.80
C PRO A 231 15.76 11.12 -11.94
N GLY A 232 15.15 10.24 -12.73
CA GLY A 232 14.19 10.63 -13.77
C GLY A 232 12.83 11.08 -13.23
N GLU A 233 12.42 10.60 -12.05
CA GLU A 233 11.18 10.99 -11.38
C GLU A 233 11.33 12.34 -10.66
N PHE A 234 12.54 12.71 -10.19
CA PHE A 234 12.77 13.92 -9.39
C PHE A 234 12.38 15.22 -10.11
N ASN A 235 12.83 15.42 -11.34
CA ASN A 235 12.49 16.61 -12.12
C ASN A 235 10.98 16.67 -12.40
N LEU A 236 10.37 15.52 -12.69
CA LEU A 236 8.94 15.41 -12.92
C LEU A 236 8.16 15.74 -11.64
N THR A 237 8.61 15.29 -10.47
CA THR A 237 7.99 15.61 -9.18
C THR A 237 7.94 17.12 -8.93
N LYS A 238 9.03 17.85 -9.18
CA LYS A 238 9.05 19.32 -9.05
C LYS A 238 8.00 19.99 -9.94
N GLN A 239 7.96 19.61 -11.22
CA GLN A 239 7.05 20.18 -12.20
C GLN A 239 5.60 19.80 -11.90
N ALA A 240 5.34 18.55 -11.52
CA ALA A 240 4.03 18.04 -11.15
C ALA A 240 3.46 18.78 -9.94
N CYS A 241 4.23 18.90 -8.86
CA CYS A 241 3.80 19.64 -7.67
C CYS A 241 3.45 21.09 -8.00
N PHE A 242 4.32 21.80 -8.72
CA PHE A 242 4.07 23.19 -9.11
C PHE A 242 2.82 23.33 -10.00
N ALA A 243 2.67 22.47 -11.01
CA ALA A 243 1.54 22.50 -11.92
C ALA A 243 0.21 22.21 -11.21
N ILE A 244 0.16 21.13 -10.41
CA ILE A 244 -1.03 20.74 -9.66
C ILE A 244 -1.41 21.83 -8.67
N GLN A 245 -0.45 22.37 -7.92
CA GLN A 245 -0.71 23.44 -6.96
C GLN A 245 -1.30 24.67 -7.64
N ASN A 246 -0.72 25.15 -8.74
CA ASN A 246 -1.25 26.33 -9.44
C ASN A 246 -2.65 26.10 -10.01
N ILE A 247 -2.93 24.91 -10.56
CA ILE A 247 -4.25 24.57 -11.11
C ILE A 247 -5.31 24.65 -10.01
N TYR A 248 -5.08 23.96 -8.89
CA TYR A 248 -6.12 23.79 -7.87
C TYR A 248 -6.15 24.89 -6.79
N GLN A 249 -5.08 25.69 -6.66
CA GLN A 249 -5.10 26.91 -5.83
C GLN A 249 -6.02 27.99 -6.41
N SER A 250 -6.18 28.04 -7.74
CA SER A 250 -7.04 29.04 -8.41
C SER A 250 -8.55 28.78 -8.29
N THR A 251 -8.93 27.62 -7.76
CA THR A 251 -10.31 27.13 -7.66
C THR A 251 -10.84 27.03 -6.22
N SER A 252 -10.06 27.48 -5.23
CA SER A 252 -10.42 27.47 -3.80
C SER A 252 -10.82 28.85 -3.29
#